data_AF-A0A7X2SYS3-F1
#
_entry.id   AF-A0A7X2SYS3-F1
#
_cell.length_a   1.000
_cell.length_b   1.000
_cell.length_c   1.000
_cell.angle_alpha   90.00
_cell.angle_beta   90.00
_cell.angle_gamma   90.00
#
_symmetry.space_group_name_H-M   'P 1'
#
loop_
_entity.id
_entity.type
_entity.pdbx_description
1 polymer ?
#
loop_
_entity_poly.entity_id
_entity_poly.type
_entity_poly.pdbx_seq_one_letter_code
_entity_poly.pdbx_strand_id
1 'polypeptide(L)'
;AESVAAASLQIAQGNTDLSQRTEEQASALEQTAATMSELSVTVKNNADNARQAAQLAVNVREVARQGSEVTSDIFGTMKSIGESSGRIADITSVIDSIAFQTNILALNAAVEAARAGEQGRGFAVVAGEVRTLASRSATAAGEIRQLIEANSASVSAGSTLASRSVTTMADIVSSVGQLSDTVEEITAASAEQARGIEQVGIAVTEMDGVTQQ
;
A
#
# COMPACT_ATOMS: atom_id res chain seq x y z
N ALA A 1 14.87 84.53 32.54
CA ALA A 1 16.06 83.81 32.03
C ALA A 1 16.15 82.41 32.63
N GLU A 2 16.07 82.24 33.96
CA GLU A 2 16.12 80.92 34.62
C GLU A 2 15.03 79.93 34.18
N SER A 3 13.78 80.36 33.96
CA SER A 3 12.72 79.42 33.51
C SER A 3 12.95 78.89 32.10
N VAL A 4 13.56 79.69 31.21
CA VAL A 4 13.93 79.28 29.85
C VAL A 4 15.10 78.30 29.91
N ALA A 5 16.09 78.53 30.78
CA ALA A 5 17.20 77.60 30.98
C ALA A 5 16.73 76.24 31.51
N ALA A 6 15.80 76.24 32.48
CA ALA A 6 15.21 75.01 33.02
C ALA A 6 14.37 74.25 31.97
N ALA A 7 13.55 74.96 31.18
CA ALA A 7 12.78 74.36 30.09
C ALA A 7 13.68 73.77 29.00
N SER A 8 14.75 74.46 28.60
CA SER A 8 15.73 73.95 27.63
C SER A 8 16.44 72.69 28.13
N LEU A 9 16.74 72.60 29.42
CA LEU A 9 17.36 71.41 30.02
C LEU A 9 16.41 70.20 29.99
N GLN A 10 15.12 70.42 30.28
CA GLN A 10 14.10 69.37 30.15
C GLN A 10 13.92 68.90 28.71
N ILE A 11 13.90 69.82 27.73
CA ILE A 11 13.83 69.47 26.30
C ILE A 11 15.07 68.67 25.89
N ALA A 12 16.27 69.09 26.27
CA ALA A 12 17.49 68.37 25.96
C ALA A 12 17.47 66.94 26.52
N GLN A 13 17.02 66.78 27.77
CA GLN A 13 16.91 65.47 28.40
C GLN A 13 15.85 64.58 27.74
N GLY A 14 14.69 65.14 27.37
CA GLY A 14 13.66 64.43 26.61
C GLY A 14 14.11 64.05 25.20
N ASN A 15 14.92 64.89 24.55
CA ASN A 15 15.48 64.60 23.23
C ASN A 15 16.53 63.49 23.28
N THR A 16 17.35 63.43 24.34
CA THR A 16 18.27 62.31 24.56
C THR A 16 17.52 60.99 24.77
N ASP A 17 16.45 60.98 25.58
CA ASP A 17 15.60 59.79 25.78
C ASP A 17 14.93 59.35 24.47
N LEU A 18 14.39 60.31 23.71
CA LEU A 18 13.81 60.04 22.40
C LEU A 18 14.85 59.44 21.44
N SER A 19 16.05 60.02 21.37
CA SER A 19 17.15 59.52 20.52
C SER A 19 17.53 58.08 20.89
N GLN A 20 17.66 57.78 22.18
CA GLN A 20 17.97 56.43 22.64
C GLN A 20 16.88 55.44 22.23
N ARG A 21 15.60 55.82 22.40
CA ARG A 21 14.46 54.97 22.00
C ARG A 21 14.37 54.78 20.48
N THR A 22 14.72 55.80 19.69
CA THR A 22 14.79 55.70 18.23
C THR A 22 15.88 54.72 17.79
N GLU A 23 17.06 54.74 18.42
CA GLU A 23 18.14 53.78 18.14
C GLU A 23 17.73 52.33 18.51
N GLU A 24 17.11 52.13 19.67
CA GLU A 24 16.58 50.82 20.09
C GLU A 24 15.51 50.32 19.11
N GLN A 25 14.62 51.21 18.66
CA GLN A 25 13.57 50.88 17.70
C GLN A 25 14.13 50.53 16.32
N ALA A 26 15.15 51.24 15.83
CA ALA A 26 15.83 50.93 14.58
C ALA A 26 16.47 49.53 14.63
N SER A 27 17.14 49.18 15.73
CA SER A 27 17.72 47.85 15.92
C SER A 27 16.66 46.74 15.93
N ALA A 28 15.50 46.99 16.58
CA ALA A 28 14.39 46.04 16.57
C ALA A 28 13.77 45.86 15.17
N LEU A 29 13.72 46.93 14.35
CA LEU A 29 13.26 46.86 12.96
C LEU A 29 14.22 46.06 12.08
N GLU A 30 15.53 46.26 12.20
CA GLU A 30 16.53 45.44 11.47
C GLU A 30 16.39 43.96 11.80
N GLN A 31 16.25 43.61 13.09
CA GLN A 31 16.06 42.23 13.51
C GLN A 31 14.74 41.65 12.96
N THR A 32 13.67 42.44 12.98
CA THR A 32 12.36 42.04 12.43
C THR A 32 12.46 41.80 10.91
N ALA A 33 13.14 42.68 10.17
CA ALA A 33 13.37 42.51 8.74
C ALA A 33 14.18 41.24 8.42
N ALA A 34 15.22 40.95 9.22
CA ALA A 34 16.00 39.72 9.10
C ALA A 34 15.15 38.47 9.33
N THR A 35 14.32 38.46 10.38
CA THR A 35 13.38 37.35 10.65
C THR A 35 12.34 37.19 9.54
N MET A 36 11.84 38.29 8.96
CA MET A 36 10.89 38.23 7.84
C MET A 36 11.51 37.62 6.57
N SER A 37 12.80 37.92 6.31
CA SER A 37 13.53 37.29 5.21
C SER A 37 13.67 35.77 5.40
N GLU A 38 14.03 35.33 6.61
CA GLU A 38 14.14 33.91 6.96
C GLU A 38 12.78 33.18 6.89
N LEU A 39 11.71 33.83 7.36
CA LEU A 39 10.34 33.32 7.23
C LEU A 39 9.93 33.18 5.76
N SER A 40 10.26 34.16 4.92
CA SER A 40 9.98 34.10 3.47
C SER A 40 10.64 32.90 2.80
N VAL A 41 11.91 32.62 3.14
CA VAL A 41 12.63 31.43 2.67
C VAL A 41 11.95 30.15 3.16
N THR A 42 11.54 30.10 4.43
CA THR A 42 10.89 28.92 5.01
C THR A 42 9.54 28.64 4.36
N VAL A 43 8.72 29.67 4.14
CA VAL A 43 7.41 29.56 3.46
C VAL A 43 7.58 29.09 2.02
N LYS A 44 8.59 29.60 1.30
CA LYS A 44 8.92 29.12 -0.05
C LYS A 44 9.30 27.65 -0.06
N ASN A 45 10.16 27.23 0.87
CA ASN A 45 10.56 25.82 1.01
C ASN A 45 9.36 24.92 1.32
N ASN A 46 8.42 25.37 2.17
CA ASN A 46 7.18 24.63 2.44
C ASN A 46 6.33 24.43 1.19
N ALA A 47 6.17 25.47 0.37
CA ALA A 47 5.42 25.37 -0.89
C ALA A 47 6.10 24.40 -1.88
N ASP A 48 7.43 24.44 -1.99
CA ASP A 48 8.18 23.54 -2.87
C ASP A 48 8.15 22.08 -2.37
N ASN A 49 8.23 21.87 -1.05
CA ASN A 49 8.06 20.55 -0.43
C ASN A 49 6.64 19.99 -0.65
N ALA A 50 5.62 20.83 -0.53
CA ALA A 50 4.23 20.45 -0.80
C ALA A 50 4.08 20.00 -2.27
N ARG A 51 4.61 20.75 -3.24
CA ARG A 51 4.60 20.35 -4.65
C ARG A 51 5.29 19.00 -4.90
N GLN A 52 6.44 18.76 -4.26
CA GLN A 52 7.14 17.48 -4.35
C GLN A 52 6.32 16.34 -3.76
N ALA A 53 5.67 16.56 -2.60
CA ALA A 53 4.79 15.59 -1.97
C ALA A 53 3.58 15.25 -2.87
N ALA A 54 2.98 16.24 -3.54
CA ALA A 54 1.90 16.03 -4.50
C ALA A 54 2.34 15.13 -5.66
N GLN A 55 3.54 15.37 -6.21
CA GLN A 55 4.08 14.54 -7.29
C GLN A 55 4.35 13.10 -6.81
N LEU A 56 4.88 12.93 -5.61
CA LEU A 56 5.10 11.61 -5.01
C LEU A 56 3.77 10.86 -4.82
N ALA A 57 2.72 11.56 -4.36
CA ALA A 57 1.38 11.00 -4.22
C ALA A 57 0.81 10.50 -5.56
N VAL A 58 1.05 11.18 -6.67
CA VAL A 58 0.69 10.70 -8.02
C VAL A 58 1.40 9.38 -8.33
N ASN A 59 2.70 9.30 -8.09
CA ASN A 59 3.48 8.09 -8.34
C ASN A 59 3.01 6.91 -7.48
N VAL A 60 2.73 7.14 -6.20
CA VAL A 60 2.23 6.09 -5.29
C VAL A 60 0.86 5.57 -5.74
N ARG A 61 -0.04 6.45 -6.20
CA ARG A 61 -1.33 6.03 -6.77
C ARG A 61 -1.16 5.11 -7.98
N GLU A 62 -0.23 5.44 -8.88
CA GLU A 62 0.03 4.60 -10.05
C GLU A 62 0.59 3.23 -9.66
N VAL A 63 1.53 3.19 -8.71
CA VAL A 63 2.08 1.91 -8.20
C VAL A 63 0.98 1.07 -7.53
N ALA A 64 0.09 1.69 -6.74
CA ALA A 64 -1.03 0.98 -6.12
C ALA A 64 -2.03 0.44 -7.18
N ARG A 65 -2.26 1.20 -8.26
CA ARG A 65 -3.09 0.78 -9.40
C ARG A 65 -2.48 -0.45 -10.10
N GLN A 66 -1.19 -0.40 -10.42
CA GLN A 66 -0.47 -1.53 -11.01
C GLN A 66 -0.45 -2.75 -10.07
N GLY A 67 -0.28 -2.53 -8.77
CA GLY A 67 -0.38 -3.59 -7.75
C GLY A 67 -1.76 -4.25 -7.73
N SER A 68 -2.82 -3.48 -7.95
CA SER A 68 -4.20 -3.99 -8.04
C SER A 68 -4.39 -4.86 -9.30
N GLU A 69 -3.84 -4.45 -10.44
CA GLU A 69 -3.89 -5.24 -11.70
C GLU A 69 -3.17 -6.59 -11.53
N VAL A 70 -1.94 -6.59 -11.01
CA VAL A 70 -1.17 -7.83 -10.77
C VAL A 70 -1.91 -8.75 -9.79
N THR A 71 -2.52 -8.18 -8.75
CA THR A 71 -3.30 -8.97 -7.78
C THR A 71 -4.56 -9.58 -8.41
N SER A 72 -5.20 -8.86 -9.33
CA SER A 72 -6.32 -9.36 -10.12
C SER A 72 -5.91 -10.54 -11.02
N ASP A 73 -4.73 -10.46 -11.65
CA ASP A 73 -4.20 -11.57 -12.46
C ASP A 73 -3.90 -12.81 -11.61
N ILE A 74 -3.36 -12.62 -10.40
CA ILE A 74 -3.16 -13.70 -9.42
C ILE A 74 -4.51 -14.35 -9.08
N PHE A 75 -5.55 -13.54 -8.83
CA PHE A 75 -6.89 -14.06 -8.55
C PHE A 75 -7.45 -14.89 -9.72
N GLY A 76 -7.30 -14.40 -10.96
CA GLY A 76 -7.70 -15.15 -12.16
C GLY A 76 -6.94 -16.47 -12.33
N THR A 77 -5.65 -16.47 -11.99
CA THR A 77 -4.81 -17.68 -11.99
C THR A 77 -5.28 -18.69 -10.94
N MET A 78 -5.55 -18.24 -9.70
CA MET A 78 -6.07 -19.10 -8.64
C MET A 78 -7.41 -19.74 -9.02
N LYS A 79 -8.31 -18.97 -9.65
CA LYS A 79 -9.57 -19.50 -10.18
C LYS A 79 -9.34 -20.61 -11.21
N SER A 80 -8.44 -20.38 -12.16
CA SER A 80 -8.09 -21.35 -13.21
C SER A 80 -7.47 -22.63 -12.63
N ILE A 81 -6.60 -22.51 -11.61
CA ILE A 81 -6.04 -23.67 -10.89
C ILE A 81 -7.14 -24.44 -10.17
N GLY A 82 -8.09 -23.74 -9.54
CA GLY A 82 -9.25 -24.36 -8.89
C GLY A 82 -10.11 -25.17 -9.86
N GLU A 83 -10.44 -24.58 -11.01
CA GLU A 83 -11.21 -25.26 -12.07
C GLU A 83 -10.47 -26.50 -12.62
N SER A 84 -9.15 -26.37 -12.85
CA SER A 84 -8.31 -27.49 -13.29
C SER A 84 -8.27 -28.61 -12.25
N SER A 85 -8.09 -28.26 -10.97
CA SER A 85 -8.08 -29.22 -9.85
C SER A 85 -9.41 -29.97 -9.73
N GLY A 86 -10.54 -29.30 -9.93
CA GLY A 86 -11.86 -29.93 -9.98
C GLY A 86 -11.97 -30.99 -11.10
N ARG A 87 -11.50 -30.66 -12.31
CA ARG A 87 -11.47 -31.64 -13.42
C ARG A 87 -10.59 -32.85 -13.11
N ILE A 88 -9.44 -32.64 -12.46
CA ILE A 88 -8.56 -33.74 -12.05
C ILE A 88 -9.28 -34.60 -11.00
N ALA A 89 -10.04 -34.01 -10.06
CA ALA A 89 -10.82 -34.76 -9.07
C ALA A 89 -11.85 -35.67 -9.74
N ASP A 90 -12.59 -35.16 -10.74
CA ASP A 90 -13.58 -35.92 -11.50
C ASP A 90 -12.93 -37.11 -12.22
N ILE A 91 -11.81 -36.88 -12.91
CA ILE A 91 -11.05 -37.94 -13.61
C ILE A 91 -10.54 -38.98 -12.61
N THR A 92 -10.00 -38.54 -11.46
CA THR A 92 -9.50 -39.44 -10.41
C THR A 92 -10.63 -40.31 -9.86
N SER A 93 -11.84 -39.78 -9.73
CA SER A 93 -13.02 -40.54 -9.31
C SER A 93 -13.42 -41.61 -10.33
N VAL A 94 -13.29 -41.33 -11.63
CA VAL A 94 -13.51 -42.32 -12.69
C VAL A 94 -12.46 -43.43 -12.64
N ILE A 95 -11.18 -43.09 -12.42
CA ILE A 95 -10.09 -44.07 -12.29
C ILE A 95 -10.33 -45.00 -11.09
N ASP A 96 -10.72 -44.45 -9.95
CA ASP A 96 -11.07 -45.22 -8.74
C ASP A 96 -12.22 -46.19 -9.01
N SER A 97 -13.25 -45.74 -9.74
CA SER A 97 -14.38 -46.57 -10.17
C SER A 97 -13.95 -47.70 -11.12
N ILE A 98 -13.05 -47.43 -12.07
CA ILE A 98 -12.49 -48.44 -12.99
C ILE A 98 -11.64 -49.46 -12.21
N ALA A 99 -10.83 -49.00 -11.26
CA ALA A 99 -10.03 -49.88 -10.40
C ALA A 99 -10.94 -50.81 -9.58
N PHE A 100 -12.02 -50.29 -9.01
CA PHE A 100 -13.02 -51.08 -8.31
C PHE A 100 -13.69 -52.12 -9.21
N GLN A 101 -14.17 -51.73 -10.39
CA GLN A 101 -14.76 -52.65 -11.37
C GLN A 101 -13.78 -53.75 -11.80
N THR A 102 -12.53 -53.39 -12.06
CA THR A 102 -11.45 -54.32 -12.44
C THR A 102 -11.18 -55.32 -11.31
N ASN A 103 -11.18 -54.88 -10.06
CA ASN A 103 -11.02 -55.74 -8.89
C ASN A 103 -12.17 -56.77 -8.77
N ILE A 104 -13.42 -56.36 -9.05
CA ILE A 104 -14.57 -57.28 -9.07
C ILE A 104 -14.49 -58.28 -10.24
N LEU A 105 -14.12 -57.81 -11.44
CA LEU A 105 -13.89 -58.66 -12.62
C LEU A 105 -12.81 -59.72 -12.36
N ALA A 106 -11.69 -59.31 -11.76
CA ALA A 106 -10.59 -60.19 -11.41
C ALA A 106 -11.00 -61.23 -10.35
N LEU A 107 -11.80 -60.82 -9.36
CA LEU A 107 -12.36 -61.75 -8.37
C LEU A 107 -13.25 -62.81 -9.03
N ASN A 108 -14.16 -62.39 -9.92
CA ASN A 108 -15.04 -63.31 -10.65
C ASN A 108 -14.23 -64.30 -11.52
N ALA A 109 -13.19 -63.81 -12.19
CA ALA A 109 -12.29 -64.64 -12.98
C ALA A 109 -11.52 -65.66 -12.12
N ALA A 110 -11.07 -65.26 -10.93
CA ALA A 110 -10.41 -66.16 -9.98
C ALA A 110 -11.36 -67.28 -9.49
N VAL A 111 -12.63 -66.95 -9.24
CA VAL A 111 -13.67 -67.92 -8.84
C VAL A 111 -13.94 -68.92 -9.97
N GLU A 112 -14.09 -68.46 -11.21
CA GLU A 112 -14.34 -69.35 -12.35
C GLU A 112 -13.11 -70.22 -12.68
N ALA A 113 -11.90 -69.66 -12.53
CA ALA A 113 -10.66 -70.42 -12.65
C ALA A 113 -10.54 -71.53 -11.61
N ALA A 114 -10.95 -71.27 -10.35
CA ALA A 114 -11.01 -72.30 -9.31
C ALA A 114 -12.02 -73.39 -9.65
N ARG A 115 -13.15 -73.03 -10.27
CA ARG A 115 -14.20 -73.97 -10.71
C ARG A 115 -13.74 -74.91 -11.83
N ALA A 116 -12.83 -74.45 -12.69
CA ALA A 116 -12.24 -75.25 -13.77
C ALA A 116 -11.12 -76.22 -13.29
N GLY A 117 -10.77 -76.22 -12.01
CA GLY A 117 -9.77 -77.13 -11.43
C GLY A 117 -8.37 -76.94 -12.02
N GLU A 118 -7.69 -78.04 -12.35
CA GLU A 118 -6.32 -78.02 -12.88
C GLU A 118 -6.19 -77.26 -14.21
N GLN A 119 -7.25 -77.20 -15.02
CA GLN A 119 -7.24 -76.48 -16.30
C GLN A 119 -7.30 -74.94 -16.11
N GLY A 120 -7.79 -74.47 -14.96
CA GLY A 120 -7.91 -73.05 -14.63
C GLY A 120 -6.69 -72.46 -13.91
N ARG A 121 -5.68 -73.26 -13.58
CA ARG A 121 -4.55 -72.86 -12.73
C ARG A 121 -3.80 -71.62 -13.24
N GLY A 122 -3.54 -71.56 -14.55
CA GLY A 122 -2.90 -70.41 -15.18
C GLY A 122 -3.77 -69.14 -15.16
N PHE A 123 -5.08 -69.28 -15.37
CA PHE A 123 -6.03 -68.17 -15.30
C PHE A 123 -6.18 -67.63 -13.87
N ALA A 124 -6.13 -68.48 -12.85
CA ALA A 124 -6.19 -68.07 -11.46
C ALA A 124 -5.02 -67.15 -11.07
N VAL A 125 -3.81 -67.43 -11.57
CA VAL A 125 -2.62 -66.60 -11.32
C VAL A 125 -2.78 -65.22 -11.97
N VAL A 126 -3.19 -65.18 -13.24
CA VAL A 126 -3.42 -63.91 -13.95
C VAL A 126 -4.52 -63.09 -13.27
N ALA A 127 -5.61 -63.73 -12.83
CA ALA A 127 -6.68 -63.05 -12.09
C ALA A 127 -6.18 -62.45 -10.77
N GLY A 128 -5.29 -63.14 -10.05
CA GLY A 128 -4.64 -62.61 -8.84
C GLY A 128 -3.75 -61.39 -9.11
N GLU A 129 -2.98 -61.41 -10.20
CA GLU A 129 -2.12 -60.28 -10.58
C GLU A 129 -2.95 -59.06 -11.00
N VAL A 130 -4.00 -59.25 -11.80
CA VAL A 130 -4.94 -58.18 -12.20
C VAL A 130 -5.61 -57.58 -10.97
N ARG A 131 -6.01 -58.41 -9.99
CA ARG A 131 -6.61 -57.94 -8.74
C ARG A 131 -5.62 -57.08 -7.93
N THR A 132 -4.37 -57.50 -7.85
CA THR A 132 -3.30 -56.75 -7.17
C THR A 132 -3.06 -55.40 -7.85
N LEU A 133 -3.02 -55.36 -9.18
CA LEU A 133 -2.87 -54.14 -9.96
C LEU A 133 -4.06 -53.18 -9.77
N ALA A 134 -5.28 -53.71 -9.72
CA ALA A 134 -6.49 -52.95 -9.45
C ALA A 134 -6.45 -52.31 -8.05
N SER A 135 -6.06 -53.06 -7.02
CA SER A 135 -5.90 -52.52 -5.66
C SER A 135 -4.84 -51.42 -5.60
N ARG A 136 -3.69 -51.59 -6.28
CA ARG A 136 -2.65 -50.57 -6.35
C ARG A 136 -3.14 -49.29 -7.03
N SER A 137 -3.95 -49.43 -8.08
CA SER A 137 -4.55 -48.30 -8.80
C SER A 137 -5.52 -47.52 -7.92
N ALA A 138 -6.35 -48.21 -7.14
CA ALA A 138 -7.26 -47.57 -6.18
C ALA A 138 -6.50 -46.79 -5.08
N THR A 139 -5.41 -47.37 -4.53
CA THR A 139 -4.55 -46.68 -3.57
C THR A 139 -3.95 -45.40 -4.17
N ALA A 140 -3.39 -45.47 -5.38
CA ALA A 140 -2.82 -44.30 -6.06
C ALA A 140 -3.88 -43.23 -6.36
N ALA A 141 -5.08 -43.62 -6.77
CA ALA A 141 -6.19 -42.69 -6.96
C ALA A 141 -6.58 -41.99 -5.64
N GLY A 142 -6.56 -42.72 -4.52
CA GLY A 142 -6.76 -42.15 -3.19
C GLY A 142 -5.70 -41.11 -2.80
N GLU A 143 -4.42 -41.40 -3.05
CA GLU A 143 -3.32 -40.46 -2.79
C GLU A 143 -3.44 -39.18 -3.65
N ILE A 144 -3.78 -39.33 -4.93
CA ILE A 144 -4.03 -38.20 -5.84
C ILE A 144 -5.20 -37.35 -5.32
N ARG A 145 -6.29 -37.97 -4.86
CA ARG A 145 -7.44 -37.25 -4.29
C ARG A 145 -7.04 -36.40 -3.08
N GLN A 146 -6.22 -36.93 -2.17
CA GLN A 146 -5.70 -36.16 -1.02
C GLN A 146 -4.85 -34.96 -1.45
N LEU A 147 -4.00 -35.12 -2.48
CA LEU A 147 -3.21 -34.01 -3.01
C LEU A 147 -4.09 -32.92 -3.64
N ILE A 148 -5.17 -33.30 -4.32
CA ILE A 148 -6.12 -32.35 -4.92
C ILE A 148 -6.88 -31.58 -3.82
N GLU A 149 -7.32 -32.25 -2.77
CA GLU A 149 -7.97 -31.60 -1.62
C GLU A 149 -7.04 -30.59 -0.94
N ALA A 150 -5.78 -30.97 -0.71
CA ALA A 150 -4.76 -30.06 -0.18
C ALA A 150 -4.52 -28.86 -1.10
N ASN A 151 -4.41 -29.09 -2.42
CA ASN A 151 -4.24 -28.01 -3.39
C ASN A 151 -5.45 -27.07 -3.42
N SER A 152 -6.67 -27.60 -3.33
CA SER A 152 -7.90 -26.81 -3.27
C SER A 152 -7.93 -25.90 -2.04
N ALA A 153 -7.46 -26.39 -0.88
CA ALA A 153 -7.32 -25.57 0.32
C ALA A 153 -6.30 -24.44 0.12
N SER A 154 -5.14 -24.73 -0.49
CA SER A 154 -4.12 -23.73 -0.81
C SER A 154 -4.62 -22.66 -1.78
N VAL A 155 -5.36 -23.05 -2.83
CA VAL A 155 -5.97 -22.12 -3.79
C VAL A 155 -6.99 -21.21 -3.11
N SER A 156 -7.83 -21.75 -2.24
CA SER A 156 -8.82 -20.97 -1.47
C SER A 156 -8.14 -19.94 -0.56
N ALA A 157 -7.09 -20.34 0.16
CA ALA A 157 -6.29 -19.44 0.97
C ALA A 157 -5.61 -18.35 0.11
N GLY A 158 -5.03 -18.72 -1.04
CA GLY A 158 -4.43 -17.78 -1.98
C GLY A 158 -5.43 -16.77 -2.55
N SER A 159 -6.65 -17.21 -2.88
CA SER A 159 -7.73 -16.35 -3.35
C SER A 159 -8.16 -15.34 -2.28
N THR A 160 -8.25 -15.78 -1.02
CA THR A 160 -8.55 -14.90 0.12
C THR A 160 -7.46 -13.84 0.33
N LEU A 161 -6.18 -14.24 0.23
CA LEU A 161 -5.05 -13.32 0.33
C LEU A 161 -5.04 -12.29 -0.81
N ALA A 162 -5.26 -12.74 -2.05
CA ALA A 162 -5.37 -11.84 -3.19
C ALA A 162 -6.53 -10.84 -3.02
N SER A 163 -7.70 -11.29 -2.56
CA SER A 163 -8.83 -10.40 -2.27
C SER A 163 -8.48 -9.34 -1.23
N ARG A 164 -7.78 -9.71 -0.15
CA ARG A 164 -7.32 -8.75 0.86
C ARG A 164 -6.33 -7.76 0.28
N SER A 165 -5.40 -8.20 -0.56
CA SER A 165 -4.45 -7.32 -1.25
C SER A 165 -5.16 -6.29 -2.12
N VAL A 166 -6.22 -6.67 -2.85
CA VAL A 166 -7.04 -5.72 -3.62
C VAL A 166 -7.64 -4.64 -2.71
N THR A 167 -8.24 -5.02 -1.59
CA THR A 167 -8.79 -4.06 -0.62
C THR A 167 -7.70 -3.14 -0.07
N THR A 168 -6.55 -3.67 0.32
CA THR A 168 -5.42 -2.87 0.82
C THR A 168 -4.90 -1.88 -0.22
N MET A 169 -4.83 -2.26 -1.51
CA MET A 169 -4.43 -1.32 -2.56
C MET A 169 -5.47 -0.20 -2.72
N ALA A 170 -6.76 -0.51 -2.62
CA ALA A 170 -7.81 0.51 -2.65
C ALA A 170 -7.71 1.49 -1.46
N ASP A 171 -7.42 0.98 -0.25
CA ASP A 171 -7.21 1.81 0.94
C ASP A 171 -6.00 2.74 0.78
N ILE A 172 -4.92 2.26 0.15
CA ILE A 172 -3.75 3.09 -0.18
C ILE A 172 -4.15 4.21 -1.14
N VAL A 173 -4.87 3.92 -2.22
CA VAL A 173 -5.33 4.94 -3.18
C VAL A 173 -6.18 6.00 -2.48
N SER A 174 -7.10 5.59 -1.59
CA SER A 174 -7.93 6.50 -0.80
C SER A 174 -7.10 7.38 0.13
N SER A 175 -6.16 6.79 0.88
CA SER A 175 -5.29 7.51 1.82
C SER A 175 -4.38 8.52 1.12
N VAL A 176 -3.89 8.17 -0.08
CA VAL A 176 -3.09 9.08 -0.90
C VAL A 176 -3.93 10.19 -1.54
N GLY A 177 -5.22 9.94 -1.77
CA GLY A 177 -6.21 10.97 -2.09
C GLY A 177 -6.26 12.03 -1.00
N GLN A 178 -6.52 11.62 0.25
CA GLN A 178 -6.54 12.54 1.41
C GLN A 178 -5.20 13.28 1.59
N LEU A 179 -4.07 12.61 1.38
CA LEU A 179 -2.76 13.26 1.41
C LEU A 179 -2.64 14.35 0.34
N SER A 180 -3.20 14.14 -0.85
CA SER A 180 -3.18 15.14 -1.93
C SER A 180 -3.98 16.38 -1.53
N ASP A 181 -5.14 16.19 -0.91
CA ASP A 181 -5.99 17.29 -0.43
C ASP A 181 -5.25 18.12 0.65
N THR A 182 -4.64 17.47 1.64
CA THR A 182 -3.84 18.15 2.67
C THR A 182 -2.67 18.94 2.07
N VAL A 183 -2.01 18.39 1.05
CA VAL A 183 -0.89 19.06 0.38
C VAL A 183 -1.36 20.29 -0.42
N GLU A 184 -2.56 20.22 -1.00
CA GLU A 184 -3.18 21.38 -1.65
C GLU A 184 -3.49 22.49 -0.63
N GLU A 185 -4.03 22.13 0.53
CA GLU A 185 -4.25 23.07 1.64
C GLU A 185 -2.94 23.72 2.12
N ILE A 186 -1.86 22.94 2.29
CA ILE A 186 -0.53 23.48 2.67
C ILE A 186 -0.02 24.45 1.61
N THR A 187 -0.21 24.14 0.33
CA THR A 187 0.21 25.00 -0.78
C THR A 187 -0.55 26.33 -0.76
N ALA A 188 -1.86 26.28 -0.55
CA ALA A 188 -2.71 27.47 -0.44
C ALA A 188 -2.33 28.33 0.78
N ALA A 189 -2.17 27.70 1.95
CA ALA A 189 -1.76 28.37 3.19
C ALA A 189 -0.37 29.01 3.07
N SER A 190 0.60 28.31 2.45
CA SER A 190 1.94 28.86 2.20
C SER A 190 1.89 30.07 1.26
N ALA A 191 1.04 30.03 0.23
CA ALA A 191 0.85 31.18 -0.66
C ALA A 191 0.23 32.39 0.06
N GLU A 192 -0.67 32.15 1.02
CA GLU A 192 -1.24 33.21 1.86
C GLU A 192 -0.20 33.77 2.85
N GLN A 193 0.57 32.91 3.50
CA GLN A 193 1.67 33.33 4.37
C GLN A 193 2.70 34.18 3.62
N ALA A 194 3.05 33.81 2.38
CA ALA A 194 3.98 34.58 1.56
C ALA A 194 3.47 36.01 1.30
N ARG A 195 2.17 36.17 0.98
CA ARG A 195 1.53 37.48 0.83
C ARG A 195 1.53 38.27 2.13
N GLY A 196 1.24 37.62 3.26
CA GLY A 196 1.27 38.26 4.58
C GLY A 196 2.66 38.77 4.95
N ILE A 197 3.71 37.98 4.68
CA ILE A 197 5.10 38.37 4.92
C ILE A 197 5.49 39.57 4.04
N GLU A 198 5.09 39.57 2.77
CA GLU A 198 5.34 40.71 1.86
C GLU A 198 4.71 42.00 2.39
N GLN A 199 3.45 41.96 2.85
CA GLN A 199 2.77 43.11 3.44
C GLN A 199 3.46 43.61 4.71
N VAL A 200 3.89 42.71 5.60
CA VAL A 200 4.64 43.08 6.80
C VAL A 200 6.00 43.68 6.43
N GLY A 201 6.66 43.15 5.40
CA GLY A 201 7.93 43.69 4.90
C GLY A 201 7.82 45.14 4.41
N ILE A 202 6.72 45.48 3.71
CA ILE A 202 6.42 46.86 3.31
C ILE A 202 6.24 47.75 4.55
N ALA A 203 5.43 47.32 5.52
CA ALA A 203 5.19 48.08 6.75
C ALA A 203 6.48 48.33 7.56
N VAL A 204 7.35 47.33 7.66
CA VAL A 204 8.67 47.46 8.34
C VAL A 204 9.56 48.47 7.62
N THR A 205 9.54 48.48 6.28
CA THR A 205 10.31 49.45 5.47
C THR A 205 9.78 50.88 5.65
N GLU A 206 8.46 51.07 5.72
CA GLU A 206 7.87 52.37 6.04
C GLU A 206 8.23 52.84 7.46
N MET A 207 8.20 51.94 8.45
CA MET A 207 8.61 52.27 9.83
C MET A 207 10.09 52.63 9.95
N ASP A 208 10.97 51.93 9.24
CA ASP A 208 12.40 52.26 9.18
C ASP A 208 12.63 53.65 8.57
N GLY A 209 11.92 53.98 7.48
CA GLY A 209 11.98 55.30 6.86
C GLY A 209 11.48 56.46 7.75
N VAL A 210 10.55 56.20 8.68
CA VAL A 210 10.12 57.18 9.70
C VAL A 210 11.11 57.26 10.87
N THR A 211 11.78 56.16 11.21
CA THR A 211 12.73 56.08 12.32
C THR A 211 14.07 56.75 11.97
N GLN A 212 14.47 56.75 10.69
CA GLN A 212 15.68 57.41 10.19
C GLN A 212 15.53 58.92 9.92
N GLN A 213 14.32 59.47 9.90
CA GLN A 213 14.02 60.90 9.70
C GLN A 213 14.11 61.69 11.00
#